data_AF-A0A2V9N5T6-F1
#
_entry.id   AF-A0A2V9N5T6-F1
#
_cell.length_a   1.000
_cell.length_b   1.000
_cell.length_c   1.000
_cell.angle_alpha   90.00
_cell.angle_beta   90.00
_cell.angle_gamma   90.00
#
_symmetry.space_group_name_H-M   'P 1'
#
loop_
_entity.id
_entity.type
_entity.pdbx_description
1 polymer ?
#
loop_
_entity_poly.entity_id
_entity_poly.type
_entity_poly.pdbx_seq_one_letter_code
_entity_poly.pdbx_strand_id
1 'polypeptide(L)'
;MRKQKGFSLIELLIVVAIILIIAAIAIPNLLRARIAANESSAVGSVRNIITQEIAYQSTYANTQGYAPNILALGPPNGTAACAPAFVPTAASACLLDGGLSGADPASAGQAVKSGYGFQATGANPTAAGVNQSFTAAAVPVTFNQSGTRDFCAIEDGVARGNLPAAANTGGFAGAGALAGGGAAVCTAAPFTAL
;
A
#
# COMPACT_ATOMS: atom_id res chain seq x y z
N MET A 1 -16.12 -23.69 -55.94
CA MET A 1 -15.19 -22.55 -55.78
C MET A 1 -15.83 -21.52 -54.87
N ARG A 2 -15.33 -21.34 -53.64
CA ARG A 2 -15.86 -20.35 -52.69
C ARG A 2 -15.22 -18.99 -53.03
N LYS A 3 -16.04 -17.99 -53.38
CA LYS A 3 -15.58 -16.60 -53.56
C LYS A 3 -15.13 -16.06 -52.21
N GLN A 4 -13.83 -15.88 -52.00
CA GLN A 4 -13.34 -15.09 -50.87
C GLN A 4 -13.65 -13.62 -51.15
N LYS A 5 -14.50 -13.01 -50.32
CA LYS A 5 -14.64 -11.55 -50.28
C LYS A 5 -13.43 -11.03 -49.50
N GLY A 6 -12.49 -10.39 -50.20
CA GLY A 6 -11.36 -9.71 -49.57
C GLY A 6 -11.84 -8.44 -48.86
N PHE A 7 -11.22 -8.14 -47.72
CA PHE A 7 -11.42 -6.90 -46.97
C PHE A 7 -10.84 -5.72 -47.76
N SER A 8 -11.59 -4.64 -47.93
CA SER A 8 -11.10 -3.47 -48.65
C SER A 8 -10.16 -2.64 -47.77
N LEU A 9 -9.10 -2.05 -48.37
CA LEU A 9 -8.20 -1.13 -47.65
C LEU A 9 -8.95 0.06 -47.03
N ILE A 10 -10.01 0.53 -47.69
CA ILE A 10 -10.82 1.64 -47.16
C ILE A 10 -11.65 1.21 -45.94
N GLU A 11 -12.11 -0.04 -45.90
CA GLU A 11 -12.82 -0.59 -44.74
C GLU A 11 -11.88 -0.67 -43.53
N LEU A 12 -10.62 -1.04 -43.76
CA LEU A 12 -9.61 -1.07 -42.70
C LEU A 12 -9.29 0.33 -42.16
N LEU A 13 -9.17 1.32 -43.05
CA LEU A 13 -8.84 2.69 -42.66
C LEU A 13 -9.93 3.32 -41.77
N ILE A 14 -11.21 3.12 -42.10
CA ILE A 14 -12.32 3.66 -41.29
C ILE A 14 -12.36 2.98 -39.93
N VAL A 15 -12.16 1.67 -39.86
CA VAL A 15 -12.15 0.92 -38.59
C VAL A 15 -11.02 1.42 -37.69
N VAL A 16 -9.81 1.60 -38.22
CA VAL A 16 -8.67 2.14 -37.46
C VAL A 16 -8.96 3.57 -36.99
N ALA A 17 -9.54 4.42 -37.84
CA ALA A 17 -9.89 5.79 -37.45
C ALA A 17 -10.87 5.84 -36.26
N ILE A 18 -11.91 5.01 -36.27
CA ILE A 18 -12.88 4.95 -35.16
C ILE A 18 -12.23 4.43 -33.88
N ILE A 19 -11.40 3.38 -33.97
CA ILE A 19 -10.65 2.85 -32.81
C ILE A 19 -9.76 3.93 -32.20
N LEU A 20 -9.07 4.74 -33.02
CA LEU A 20 -8.20 5.82 -32.53
C LEU A 20 -8.99 6.94 -31.82
N ILE A 21 -10.19 7.27 -32.29
CA ILE A 21 -11.07 8.25 -31.63
C ILE A 21 -11.51 7.73 -30.25
N ILE A 22 -11.94 6.47 -30.17
CA ILE A 22 -12.35 5.84 -28.90
C ILE A 22 -11.16 5.78 -27.94
N ALA A 23 -9.99 5.35 -28.42
CA ALA A 23 -8.78 5.23 -27.61
C ALA A 23 -8.33 6.58 -27.03
N ALA A 24 -8.40 7.66 -27.81
CA ALA A 24 -8.03 9.00 -27.36
C ALA A 24 -8.84 9.49 -26.14
N ILE A 25 -10.12 9.11 -26.05
CA ILE A 25 -10.99 9.47 -24.91
C ILE A 25 -10.84 8.46 -23.77
N ALA A 26 -10.75 7.17 -24.11
CA ALA A 26 -10.74 6.09 -23.12
C ALA A 26 -9.45 6.02 -22.31
N ILE A 27 -8.28 6.19 -22.94
CA ILE A 27 -6.97 6.07 -22.28
C ILE A 27 -6.81 7.04 -21.09
N PRO A 28 -7.03 8.36 -21.21
CA PRO A 28 -6.85 9.27 -20.06
C PRO A 28 -7.85 8.99 -18.94
N ASN A 29 -9.07 8.57 -19.26
CA ASN A 29 -10.07 8.20 -18.26
C ASN A 29 -9.70 6.90 -17.53
N LEU A 30 -9.19 5.91 -18.26
CA LEU A 30 -8.72 4.65 -17.70
C LEU A 30 -7.54 4.89 -16.74
N LEU A 31 -6.60 5.78 -17.08
CA LEU A 31 -5.47 6.11 -16.22
C LEU A 31 -5.93 6.75 -14.91
N ARG A 32 -6.85 7.73 -14.97
CA ARG A 32 -7.44 8.32 -13.76
C ARG A 32 -8.20 7.31 -12.92
N ALA A 33 -8.97 6.43 -13.54
CA ALA A 33 -9.69 5.37 -12.85
C ALA A 33 -8.74 4.39 -12.13
N ARG A 34 -7.61 4.04 -12.76
CA ARG A 34 -6.57 3.20 -12.14
C ARG A 34 -5.92 3.87 -10.92
N ILE A 35 -5.59 5.16 -11.03
CA ILE A 35 -5.04 5.93 -9.90
C ILE A 35 -6.02 5.94 -8.72
N ALA A 36 -7.30 6.23 -8.96
CA ALA A 36 -8.32 6.23 -7.92
C ALA A 36 -8.52 4.84 -7.29
N ALA A 37 -8.49 3.77 -8.09
CA ALA A 37 -8.58 2.40 -7.60
C ALA A 37 -7.38 2.02 -6.72
N ASN A 38 -6.17 2.42 -7.12
CA ASN A 38 -4.96 2.20 -6.33
C ASN A 38 -4.98 2.99 -5.01
N GLU A 39 -5.42 4.25 -5.04
CA GLU A 39 -5.60 5.07 -3.84
C GLU A 39 -6.63 4.44 -2.88
N SER A 40 -7.76 3.95 -3.39
CA SER A 40 -8.75 3.25 -2.58
C SER A 40 -8.18 1.95 -1.96
N SER A 41 -7.38 1.20 -2.73
CA SER A 41 -6.69 0.01 -2.24
C SER A 41 -5.70 0.37 -1.13
N ALA A 42 -4.94 1.45 -1.30
CA ALA A 42 -3.97 1.93 -0.33
C ALA A 42 -4.63 2.35 0.99
N VAL A 43 -5.72 3.12 0.93
CA VAL A 43 -6.48 3.51 2.14
C VAL A 43 -7.05 2.28 2.85
N GLY A 44 -7.59 1.31 2.10
CA GLY A 44 -8.06 0.04 2.66
C GLY A 44 -6.94 -0.75 3.34
N SER A 45 -5.77 -0.82 2.73
CA SER A 45 -4.58 -1.46 3.30
C SER A 45 -4.08 -0.75 4.56
N VAL A 46 -4.04 0.59 4.58
CA VAL A 46 -3.66 1.35 5.79
C VAL A 46 -4.64 1.08 6.93
N ARG A 47 -5.96 1.07 6.65
CA ARG A 47 -6.98 0.72 7.66
C ARG A 47 -6.85 -0.73 8.15
N ASN A 48 -6.46 -1.65 7.27
CA ASN A 48 -6.16 -3.02 7.67
C ASN A 48 -4.96 -3.06 8.63
N ILE A 49 -3.87 -2.35 8.29
CA ILE A 49 -2.69 -2.24 9.16
C ILE A 49 -3.07 -1.69 10.54
N ILE A 50 -3.89 -0.64 10.64
CA ILE A 50 -4.40 -0.12 11.93
C ILE A 50 -5.08 -1.23 12.74
N THR A 51 -6.00 -1.97 12.11
CA THR A 51 -6.73 -3.06 12.77
C THR A 51 -5.76 -4.14 13.29
N GLN A 52 -4.75 -4.50 12.48
CA GLN A 52 -3.77 -5.51 12.88
C GLN A 52 -2.80 -5.02 13.94
N GLU A 53 -2.42 -3.73 13.95
CA GLU A 53 -1.61 -3.12 15.01
C GLU A 53 -2.34 -3.15 16.36
N ILE A 54 -3.64 -2.84 16.37
CA ILE A 54 -4.48 -2.93 17.57
C ILE A 54 -4.57 -4.39 18.05
N ALA A 55 -4.77 -5.35 17.13
CA ALA A 55 -4.80 -6.77 17.46
C ALA A 55 -3.45 -7.26 18.01
N TYR A 56 -2.33 -6.84 17.40
CA TYR A 56 -0.97 -7.12 17.86
C TYR A 56 -0.77 -6.59 19.28
N GLN A 57 -1.13 -5.32 19.52
CA GLN A 57 -0.99 -4.68 20.82
C GLN A 57 -1.82 -5.37 21.90
N SER A 58 -3.02 -5.87 21.58
CA SER A 58 -3.81 -6.67 22.54
C SER A 58 -3.16 -8.00 22.93
N THR A 59 -2.35 -8.58 22.05
CA THR A 59 -1.67 -9.88 22.27
C THR A 59 -0.31 -9.71 22.94
N TYR A 60 0.43 -8.65 22.59
CA TYR A 60 1.82 -8.42 23.00
C TYR A 60 2.00 -7.15 23.87
N ALA A 61 0.93 -6.70 24.54
CA ALA A 61 0.90 -5.46 25.32
C ALA A 61 2.07 -5.30 26.31
N ASN A 62 2.44 -6.39 27.00
CA ASN A 62 3.43 -6.35 28.08
C ASN A 62 4.88 -6.50 27.60
N THR A 63 5.09 -6.89 26.35
CA THR A 63 6.43 -7.22 25.83
C THR A 63 6.87 -6.30 24.68
N GLN A 64 5.95 -5.92 23.79
CA GLN A 64 6.27 -5.13 22.60
C GLN A 64 5.35 -3.93 22.42
N GLY A 65 4.10 -3.99 22.92
CA GLY A 65 3.11 -2.95 22.64
C GLY A 65 2.69 -3.04 21.18
N TYR A 66 2.82 -1.96 20.41
CA TYR A 66 2.65 -2.00 18.96
C TYR A 66 3.82 -2.68 18.24
N ALA A 67 3.58 -3.16 17.01
CA ALA A 67 4.59 -3.88 16.26
C ALA A 67 5.79 -2.97 15.93
N PRO A 68 7.04 -3.43 16.10
CA PRO A 68 8.21 -2.61 15.83
C PRO A 68 8.35 -2.27 14.33
N ASN A 69 7.83 -3.13 13.45
CA ASN A 69 7.81 -2.93 12.01
C ASN A 69 6.67 -3.74 11.37
N ILE A 70 6.32 -3.40 10.13
CA ILE A 70 5.23 -4.07 9.39
C ILE A 70 5.47 -5.58 9.17
N LEU A 71 6.73 -6.02 9.13
CA LEU A 71 7.07 -7.44 8.94
C LEU A 71 6.66 -8.27 10.16
N ALA A 72 6.75 -7.71 11.37
CA ALA A 72 6.34 -8.37 12.61
C ALA A 72 4.83 -8.66 12.67
N LEU A 73 4.00 -7.92 11.93
CA LEU A 73 2.57 -8.19 11.79
C LEU A 73 2.29 -9.41 10.89
N GLY A 74 3.23 -9.76 10.02
CA GLY A 74 3.05 -10.74 8.97
C GLY A 74 3.44 -12.17 9.34
N PRO A 75 3.48 -13.07 8.34
CA PRO A 75 4.08 -14.38 8.47
C PRO A 75 5.62 -14.29 8.61
N PRO A 76 6.29 -15.41 8.94
CA PRO A 76 7.75 -15.49 8.89
C PRO A 76 8.30 -15.01 7.54
N ASN A 77 9.40 -14.26 7.58
CA ASN A 77 10.05 -13.74 6.37
C ASN A 77 10.40 -14.88 5.40
N GLY A 78 10.14 -14.67 4.12
CA GLY A 78 10.30 -15.67 3.07
C GLY A 78 9.09 -16.59 2.91
N THR A 79 7.95 -16.28 3.53
CA THR A 79 6.69 -17.01 3.34
C THR A 79 5.54 -16.08 3.01
N ALA A 80 4.68 -16.48 2.06
CA ALA A 80 3.53 -15.68 1.64
C ALA A 80 2.39 -15.69 2.67
N ALA A 81 2.27 -16.77 3.45
CA ALA A 81 1.23 -16.93 4.47
C ALA A 81 1.73 -17.81 5.60
N CYS A 82 1.07 -17.72 6.76
CA CYS A 82 1.38 -18.58 7.89
C CYS A 82 0.92 -20.01 7.65
N ALA A 83 1.78 -20.96 8.02
CA ALA A 83 1.41 -22.36 8.01
C ALA A 83 0.31 -22.63 9.04
N PRO A 84 -0.60 -23.59 8.79
CA PRO A 84 -1.75 -23.87 9.67
C PRO A 84 -1.39 -24.35 11.09
N ALA A 85 -0.14 -24.75 11.33
CA ALA A 85 0.37 -25.14 12.65
C ALA A 85 1.39 -24.13 13.22
N PHE A 86 1.54 -22.96 12.57
CA PHE A 86 2.47 -21.95 13.05
C PHE A 86 1.92 -21.28 14.31
N VAL A 87 2.77 -21.12 15.32
CA VAL A 87 2.43 -20.43 16.57
C VAL A 87 2.89 -18.97 16.44
N PRO A 88 1.97 -17.99 16.46
CA PRO A 88 2.32 -16.57 16.35
C PRO A 88 3.31 -16.12 17.42
N THR A 89 4.33 -15.40 17.00
CA THR A 89 5.32 -14.78 17.89
C THR A 89 5.32 -13.27 17.70
N ALA A 90 5.93 -12.55 18.64
CA ALA A 90 6.11 -11.11 18.50
C ALA A 90 6.83 -10.68 17.20
N ALA A 91 7.70 -11.53 16.63
CA ALA A 91 8.41 -11.24 15.40
C ALA A 91 7.66 -11.68 14.13
N SER A 92 6.57 -12.43 14.27
CA SER A 92 5.73 -12.96 13.18
C SER A 92 4.35 -13.29 13.74
N ALA A 93 3.49 -12.28 13.80
CA ALA A 93 2.19 -12.38 14.45
C ALA A 93 1.10 -13.01 13.57
N CYS A 94 1.36 -13.21 12.27
CA CYS A 94 0.40 -13.82 11.35
C CYS A 94 -0.95 -13.09 11.25
N LEU A 95 -0.94 -11.78 11.48
CA LEU A 95 -2.13 -10.92 11.43
C LEU A 95 -2.31 -10.28 10.05
N LEU A 96 -1.19 -10.04 9.36
CA LEU A 96 -1.13 -9.45 8.02
C LEU A 96 -0.69 -10.51 6.99
N ASP A 97 -1.19 -10.40 5.77
CA ASP A 97 -0.76 -11.25 4.66
C ASP A 97 0.69 -10.92 4.21
N GLY A 98 1.42 -11.92 3.73
CA GLY A 98 2.83 -11.78 3.36
C GLY A 98 3.10 -10.74 2.28
N GLY A 99 2.14 -10.49 1.37
CA GLY A 99 2.31 -9.45 0.35
C GLY A 99 2.23 -8.03 0.91
N LEU A 100 1.46 -7.82 1.99
CA LEU A 100 1.30 -6.50 2.62
C LEU A 100 2.27 -6.30 3.80
N SER A 101 2.83 -7.36 4.38
CA SER A 101 3.93 -7.28 5.35
C SER A 101 5.33 -7.26 4.71
N GLY A 102 5.43 -7.60 3.42
CA GLY A 102 6.71 -7.77 2.72
C GLY A 102 7.40 -9.10 3.05
N ALA A 103 6.73 -10.02 3.75
CA ALA A 103 7.26 -11.35 4.06
C ALA A 103 7.23 -12.32 2.86
N ASP A 104 6.34 -12.08 1.88
CA ASP A 104 6.21 -12.93 0.70
C ASP A 104 7.53 -12.91 -0.11
N PRO A 105 8.14 -14.06 -0.43
CA PRO A 105 9.37 -14.10 -1.23
C PRO A 105 9.19 -13.48 -2.63
N ALA A 106 7.97 -13.45 -3.17
CA ALA A 106 7.67 -12.76 -4.43
C ALA A 106 7.76 -11.23 -4.32
N SER A 107 7.68 -10.69 -3.10
CA SER A 107 7.73 -9.25 -2.83
C SER A 107 9.15 -8.70 -2.62
N ALA A 108 10.18 -9.56 -2.65
CA ALA A 108 11.58 -9.20 -2.42
C ALA A 108 11.81 -8.38 -1.14
N GLY A 109 11.03 -8.65 -0.08
CA GLY A 109 11.12 -7.92 1.19
C GLY A 109 10.41 -6.56 1.18
N GLN A 110 9.64 -6.23 0.14
CA GLN A 110 8.98 -4.95 -0.03
C GLN A 110 7.46 -5.12 0.04
N ALA A 111 6.83 -4.56 1.07
CA ALA A 111 5.38 -4.49 1.15
C ALA A 111 4.84 -3.53 0.07
N VAL A 112 4.51 -4.06 -1.10
CA VAL A 112 4.00 -3.30 -2.24
C VAL A 112 2.71 -3.93 -2.73
N LYS A 113 1.65 -3.12 -2.83
CA LYS A 113 0.34 -3.54 -3.31
C LYS A 113 -0.32 -2.44 -4.13
N SER A 114 -0.88 -2.79 -5.29
CA SER A 114 -1.61 -1.85 -6.14
C SER A 114 -0.81 -0.58 -6.48
N GLY A 115 0.51 -0.68 -6.67
CA GLY A 115 1.37 0.46 -7.00
C GLY A 115 1.65 1.42 -5.83
N TYR A 116 1.39 1.00 -4.60
CA TYR A 116 1.79 1.67 -3.37
C TYR A 116 2.75 0.80 -2.58
N GLY A 117 3.75 1.42 -1.95
CA GLY A 117 4.53 0.78 -0.91
C GLY A 117 3.96 1.09 0.46
N PHE A 118 4.08 0.15 1.39
CA PHE A 118 3.51 0.22 2.73
C PHE A 118 4.60 -0.01 3.77
N GLN A 119 4.51 0.72 4.86
CA GLN A 119 5.35 0.55 6.04
C GLN A 119 4.54 0.83 7.29
N ALA A 120 4.97 0.24 8.39
CA ALA A 120 4.46 0.49 9.73
C ALA A 120 5.65 0.48 10.67
N THR A 121 5.72 1.42 11.59
CA THR A 121 6.83 1.55 12.54
C THR A 121 6.28 1.86 13.91
N GLY A 122 6.60 1.00 14.87
CA GLY A 122 6.35 1.24 16.29
C GLY A 122 7.33 2.28 16.83
N ALA A 123 6.86 3.17 17.70
CA ALA A 123 7.64 4.27 18.24
C ALA A 123 7.30 4.58 19.71
N ASN A 124 8.09 5.49 20.29
CA ASN A 124 8.01 5.94 21.68
C ASN A 124 8.03 4.77 22.68
N PRO A 125 9.11 3.97 22.70
CA PRO A 125 9.20 2.85 23.61
C PRO A 125 9.25 3.33 25.07
N THR A 126 8.57 2.61 25.96
CA THR A 126 8.76 2.77 27.41
C THR A 126 10.20 2.42 27.80
N ALA A 127 10.60 2.67 29.05
CA ALA A 127 11.90 2.23 29.57
C ALA A 127 12.11 0.70 29.47
N ALA A 128 11.02 -0.08 29.37
CA ALA A 128 11.06 -1.53 29.16
C ALA A 128 11.11 -1.93 27.67
N GLY A 129 11.17 -0.98 26.73
CA GLY A 129 11.23 -1.23 25.29
C GLY A 129 9.88 -1.47 24.60
N VAL A 130 8.76 -1.20 25.29
CA VAL A 130 7.39 -1.42 24.77
C VAL A 130 6.93 -0.22 23.95
N ASN A 131 6.64 -0.39 22.66
CA ASN A 131 6.19 0.67 21.75
C ASN A 131 4.78 1.15 22.11
N GLN A 132 4.65 2.45 22.40
CA GLN A 132 3.39 3.06 22.84
C GLN A 132 2.59 3.70 21.70
N SER A 133 3.20 3.83 20.52
CA SER A 133 2.60 4.45 19.33
C SER A 133 3.03 3.70 18.08
N PHE A 134 2.30 3.87 16.99
CA PHE A 134 2.72 3.38 15.68
C PHE A 134 2.41 4.41 14.60
N THR A 135 3.11 4.32 13.49
CA THR A 135 2.77 5.08 12.29
C THR A 135 2.78 4.14 11.10
N ALA A 136 1.61 3.95 10.51
CA ALA A 136 1.44 3.28 9.24
C ALA A 136 1.50 4.31 8.12
N ALA A 137 2.14 3.96 7.01
CA ALA A 137 2.34 4.83 5.87
C ALA A 137 2.13 4.07 4.56
N ALA A 138 1.61 4.76 3.56
CA ALA A 138 1.56 4.30 2.19
C ALA A 138 1.96 5.42 1.23
N VAL A 139 2.89 5.13 0.32
CA VAL A 139 3.43 6.10 -0.65
C VAL A 139 3.38 5.46 -2.03
N PRO A 140 2.97 6.20 -3.09
CA PRO A 140 2.92 5.66 -4.43
C PRO A 140 4.33 5.31 -4.92
N VAL A 141 4.43 4.20 -5.66
CA VAL A 141 5.67 3.80 -6.34
C VAL A 141 6.05 4.83 -7.41
N THR A 142 5.07 5.30 -8.18
CA THR A 142 5.28 6.29 -9.24
C THR A 142 4.20 7.37 -9.18
N PHE A 143 4.63 8.60 -8.95
CA PHE A 143 3.76 9.77 -8.87
C PHE A 143 3.03 9.99 -10.20
N ASN A 144 1.73 10.31 -10.11
CA ASN A 144 0.84 10.54 -11.24
C ASN A 144 0.70 9.34 -12.20
N GLN A 145 1.08 8.14 -11.76
CA GLN A 145 0.85 6.89 -12.49
C GLN A 145 0.21 5.83 -11.59
N SER A 146 0.84 5.51 -10.46
CA SER A 146 0.26 4.59 -9.48
C SER A 146 -0.61 5.30 -8.46
N GLY A 147 -0.31 6.57 -8.17
CA GLY A 147 -0.99 7.37 -7.17
C GLY A 147 -0.57 8.83 -7.19
N THR A 148 -1.37 9.70 -6.57
CA THR A 148 -1.06 11.13 -6.42
C THR A 148 -0.96 11.59 -4.98
N ARG A 149 -1.32 10.73 -4.01
CA ARG A 149 -1.41 11.07 -2.59
C ARG A 149 -0.60 10.10 -1.76
N ASP A 150 -0.01 10.61 -0.69
CA ASP A 150 0.57 9.81 0.38
C ASP A 150 -0.49 9.60 1.46
N PHE A 151 -0.46 8.45 2.12
CA PHE A 151 -1.37 8.14 3.22
C PHE A 151 -0.60 7.77 4.46
N CYS A 152 -1.15 8.13 5.61
CA CYS A 152 -0.64 7.69 6.88
C CYS A 152 -1.76 7.49 7.88
N ALA A 153 -1.51 6.70 8.91
CA ALA A 153 -2.38 6.56 10.07
C ALA A 153 -1.54 6.30 11.30
N ILE A 154 -2.10 6.62 12.46
CA ILE A 154 -1.46 6.44 13.75
C ILE A 154 -2.41 5.72 14.71
N GLU A 155 -2.04 5.60 15.98
CA GLU A 155 -2.83 4.98 17.03
C GLU A 155 -4.22 5.60 17.28
N ASP A 156 -4.51 6.78 16.70
CA ASP A 156 -5.84 7.40 16.73
C ASP A 156 -6.86 6.73 15.80
N GLY A 157 -6.40 5.81 14.94
CA GLY A 157 -7.24 5.07 13.99
C GLY A 157 -7.72 5.89 12.79
N VAL A 158 -7.26 7.12 12.62
CA VAL A 158 -7.69 8.00 11.53
C VAL A 158 -6.69 7.91 10.37
N ALA A 159 -7.18 7.43 9.22
CA ALA A 159 -6.40 7.50 7.98
C ALA A 159 -6.39 8.94 7.46
N ARG A 160 -5.20 9.45 7.15
CA ARG A 160 -4.98 10.78 6.61
C ARG A 160 -4.28 10.68 5.26
N GLY A 161 -4.57 11.62 4.38
CA GLY A 161 -3.95 11.71 3.06
C GLY A 161 -3.38 13.09 2.81
N ASN A 162 -2.27 13.15 2.10
CA ASN A 162 -1.60 14.38 1.68
C ASN A 162 -1.30 14.33 0.18
N LEU A 163 -1.31 15.49 -0.49
CA LEU A 163 -0.64 15.66 -1.77
C LEU A 163 0.84 15.94 -1.48
N PRO A 164 1.76 14.99 -1.69
CA PRO A 164 3.17 15.25 -1.41
C PRO A 164 3.67 16.47 -2.16
N ALA A 165 4.63 17.19 -1.57
CA ALA A 165 5.43 18.15 -2.33
C ALA A 165 5.99 17.43 -3.57
N ALA A 166 5.89 18.07 -4.73
CA ALA A 166 6.01 17.44 -6.05
C ALA A 166 7.04 16.30 -6.13
N ALA A 167 6.59 15.13 -6.59
CA ALA A 167 7.41 13.95 -6.93
C ALA A 167 7.87 13.01 -5.79
N ASN A 168 7.12 12.85 -4.69
CA ASN A 168 7.39 11.72 -3.79
C ASN A 168 7.10 10.38 -4.52
N THR A 169 8.13 9.75 -5.08
CA THR A 169 8.13 8.43 -5.73
C THR A 169 9.00 7.49 -4.92
N GLY A 170 8.64 7.30 -3.66
CA GLY A 170 9.44 6.50 -2.74
C GLY A 170 8.98 5.04 -2.64
N GLY A 171 7.76 4.72 -3.08
CA GLY A 171 7.17 3.39 -2.89
C GLY A 171 7.38 2.90 -1.46
N PHE A 172 7.96 1.71 -1.30
CA PHE A 172 8.25 1.12 0.01
C PHE A 172 9.26 1.94 0.84
N ALA A 173 10.30 2.49 0.21
CA ALA A 173 11.30 3.30 0.90
C ALA A 173 10.72 4.64 1.38
N GLY A 174 9.89 5.27 0.56
CA GLY A 174 9.16 6.50 0.93
C GLY A 174 8.16 6.26 2.05
N ALA A 175 7.44 5.13 2.01
CA ALA A 175 6.59 4.72 3.11
C ALA A 175 7.42 4.53 4.40
N GLY A 176 8.64 3.99 4.30
CA GLY A 176 9.56 3.85 5.44
C GLY A 176 10.01 5.18 6.02
N ALA A 177 10.32 6.16 5.16
CA ALA A 177 10.64 7.52 5.61
C ALA A 177 9.44 8.20 6.30
N LEU A 178 8.24 8.03 5.75
CA LEU A 178 7.01 8.59 6.32
C LEU A 178 6.64 7.93 7.65
N ALA A 179 6.69 6.60 7.74
CA ALA A 179 6.44 5.84 8.97
C ALA A 179 7.49 6.15 10.05
N GLY A 180 8.77 6.21 9.69
CA GLY A 180 9.88 6.56 10.58
C GLY A 180 9.85 8.01 11.06
N GLY A 181 9.19 8.91 10.33
CA GLY A 181 8.90 10.28 10.77
C GLY A 181 7.90 10.35 11.93
N GLY A 182 7.16 9.26 12.18
CA GLY A 182 6.27 9.10 13.33
C GLY A 182 5.00 9.95 13.27
N ALA A 183 4.27 9.95 14.39
CA ALA A 183 2.94 10.53 14.47
C ALA A 183 2.91 12.06 14.23
N ALA A 184 4.00 12.77 14.55
CA ALA A 184 4.12 14.20 14.32
C ALA A 184 4.04 14.54 12.82
N VAL A 185 4.68 13.75 11.95
CA VAL A 185 4.61 13.98 10.50
C VAL A 185 3.22 13.65 9.97
N CYS A 186 2.59 12.59 10.47
CA CYS A 186 1.25 12.20 10.03
C CYS A 186 0.15 13.17 10.50
N THR A 187 0.34 13.86 11.63
CA THR A 187 -0.64 14.86 12.16
C THR A 187 -0.39 16.26 11.63
N ALA A 188 0.81 16.55 11.13
CA ALA A 188 1.16 17.85 10.61
C ALA A 188 0.50 18.12 9.25
N ALA A 189 0.23 19.40 8.98
CA ALA A 189 -0.09 19.83 7.63
C ALA A 189 1.07 19.42 6.69
N PRO A 190 0.78 18.88 5.49
CA PRO A 190 -0.49 19.01 4.75
C PRO A 190 -1.40 17.76 4.82
N PHE A 191 -1.20 16.85 5.78
CA PHE A 191 -2.08 15.69 5.94
C PHE A 191 -3.47 16.08 6.43
N THR A 192 -4.50 15.57 5.76
CA THR A 192 -5.92 15.77 6.11
C THR A 192 -6.62 14.42 6.30
N ALA A 193 -7.54 14.34 7.27
CA ALA A 193 -8.35 13.14 7.49
C ALA A 193 -9.17 12.75 6.25
N LEU A 194 -9.39 11.45 6.07
CA LEU A 194 -10.11 10.83 4.94
C LEU A 194 -11.51 10.35 5.30
#